data_AF-A0A6J8CQJ2-F1
#
_entry.id   AF-A0A6J8CQJ2-F1
#
_cell.length_a   1.000
_cell.length_b   1.000
_cell.length_c   1.000
_cell.angle_alpha   90.00
_cell.angle_beta   90.00
_cell.angle_gamma   90.00
#
_symmetry.space_group_name_H-M   'P 1'
#
loop_
_entity.id
_entity.type
_entity.pdbx_description
1 polymer ?
#
loop_
_entity_poly.entity_id
_entity_poly.type
_entity_poly.pdbx_seq_one_letter_code
_entity_poly.pdbx_strand_id
1 'polypeptide(L)'
;MFWDDPNHVPEWLKGMSSSQALQLMHKRVNDMISHSKGTLEHWDVNNENLHAHPFEDLTHDPHITQKMFDWIHALEPNNKLFLNEYNVITSGDTTTYRLDKVAEAGLPIWITELTIKDSNENNKANALDDVMTMFFSHPAIEGVLLWGFWENAIYDKQLSLATGSNVTPNAAGRKWIELFHQRFRTNESHNFNGHTVHTRAFFGEHQLVLKQNGKTIHTENVSFNQGSRTATIHLQGTGEIYI
;
A
#
# COMPACT_ATOMS: atom_id res chain seq x y z
N MET A 1 11.11 -8.90 -7.50
CA MET A 1 11.60 -9.64 -8.69
C MET A 1 13.11 -9.78 -8.64
N PHE A 2 13.82 -8.65 -8.53
CA PHE A 2 15.27 -8.55 -8.26
C PHE A 2 15.48 -7.85 -6.91
N TRP A 3 16.64 -8.08 -6.28
CA TRP A 3 17.04 -7.44 -5.03
C TRP A 3 18.54 -7.16 -5.09
N ASP A 4 18.91 -5.88 -5.00
CA ASP A 4 20.27 -5.38 -5.15
C ASP A 4 21.12 -5.47 -3.86
N ASP A 5 20.60 -6.02 -2.75
CA ASP A 5 21.44 -6.35 -1.60
C ASP A 5 22.43 -7.47 -1.97
N PRO A 6 23.75 -7.24 -1.91
CA PRO A 6 24.76 -8.25 -2.26
C PRO A 6 24.66 -9.55 -1.46
N ASN A 7 24.05 -9.53 -0.27
CA ASN A 7 23.85 -10.73 0.55
C ASN A 7 22.71 -11.63 0.01
N HIS A 8 21.82 -11.06 -0.80
CA HIS A 8 20.66 -11.74 -1.39
C HIS A 8 20.86 -12.09 -2.87
N VAL A 9 21.97 -11.66 -3.47
CA VAL A 9 22.37 -12.05 -4.83
C VAL A 9 23.03 -13.44 -4.80
N PRO A 10 22.58 -14.41 -5.62
CA PRO A 10 23.18 -15.75 -5.63
C PRO A 10 24.67 -15.76 -6.00
N GLU A 11 25.49 -16.44 -5.20
CA GLU A 11 26.95 -16.50 -5.37
C GLU A 11 27.39 -16.98 -6.76
N TRP A 12 26.63 -17.89 -7.38
CA TRP A 12 26.94 -18.45 -8.70
C TRP A 12 26.83 -17.43 -9.84
N LEU A 13 26.26 -16.25 -9.60
CA LEU A 13 26.32 -15.13 -10.55
C LEU A 13 27.71 -14.52 -10.63
N LYS A 14 28.55 -14.68 -9.60
CA LYS A 14 29.93 -14.18 -9.61
C LYS A 14 30.76 -14.92 -10.66
N GLY A 15 31.52 -14.16 -11.44
CA GLY A 15 32.35 -14.70 -12.53
C GLY A 15 31.58 -15.04 -13.81
N MET A 16 30.26 -14.80 -13.84
CA MET A 16 29.46 -14.91 -15.05
C MET A 16 29.77 -13.74 -16.01
N SER A 17 29.73 -14.00 -17.33
CA SER A 17 29.84 -12.90 -18.29
C SER A 17 28.58 -12.03 -18.31
N SER A 18 28.72 -10.75 -18.64
CA SER A 18 27.59 -9.81 -18.76
C SER A 18 26.47 -10.35 -19.65
N SER A 19 26.81 -11.00 -20.77
CA SER A 19 25.83 -11.59 -21.69
C SER A 19 25.03 -12.74 -21.09
N GLN A 20 25.67 -13.61 -20.30
CA GLN A 20 25.02 -14.73 -19.63
C GLN A 20 24.12 -14.23 -18.50
N ALA A 21 24.60 -13.23 -17.73
CA ALA A 21 23.82 -12.61 -16.68
C ALA A 21 22.54 -11.98 -17.25
N LEU A 22 22.66 -11.20 -18.32
CA LEU A 22 21.51 -10.58 -18.99
C LEU A 22 20.48 -11.61 -19.47
N GLN A 23 20.94 -12.72 -20.07
CA GLN A 23 20.06 -13.81 -20.50
C GLN A 23 19.34 -14.48 -19.32
N LEU A 24 20.03 -14.70 -18.21
CA LEU A 24 19.43 -15.30 -17.00
C LEU A 24 18.45 -14.36 -16.31
N MET A 25 18.74 -13.07 -16.27
CA MET A 25 17.82 -12.06 -15.72
C MET A 25 16.53 -12.01 -16.54
N HIS A 26 16.64 -11.95 -17.87
CA HIS A 26 15.46 -11.99 -18.75
C HIS A 26 14.71 -13.32 -18.63
N LYS A 27 15.42 -14.45 -18.54
CA LYS A 27 14.81 -15.76 -18.28
C LYS A 27 14.06 -15.80 -16.95
N ARG A 28 14.63 -15.24 -15.87
CA ARG A 28 13.98 -15.15 -14.56
C ARG A 28 12.65 -14.41 -14.64
N VAL A 29 12.59 -13.28 -15.34
CA VAL A 29 11.34 -12.52 -15.53
C VAL A 29 10.28 -13.40 -16.19
N ASN A 30 10.63 -14.07 -17.29
CA ASN A 30 9.71 -14.97 -18.00
C ASN A 30 9.25 -16.13 -17.11
N ASP A 31 10.18 -16.78 -16.40
CA ASP A 31 9.88 -17.92 -15.53
C ASP A 31 8.95 -17.48 -14.39
N MET A 32 9.25 -16.41 -13.66
CA MET A 32 8.42 -15.92 -12.56
C MET A 32 7.01 -15.54 -13.03
N ILE A 33 6.91 -14.75 -14.10
CA ILE A 33 5.61 -14.31 -14.63
C ILE A 33 4.78 -15.50 -15.13
N SER A 34 5.41 -16.52 -15.75
CA SER A 34 4.67 -17.71 -16.19
C SER A 34 3.93 -18.44 -15.05
N HIS A 35 4.39 -18.29 -13.80
CA HIS A 35 3.75 -18.91 -12.63
C HIS A 35 2.74 -18.00 -11.95
N SER A 36 2.86 -16.67 -12.11
CA SER A 36 2.05 -15.68 -11.39
C SER A 36 1.11 -14.87 -12.27
N LYS A 37 1.05 -15.17 -13.58
CA LYS A 37 0.35 -14.31 -14.54
C LYS A 37 -1.11 -14.12 -14.15
N GLY A 38 -1.51 -12.86 -13.97
CA GLY A 38 -2.87 -12.49 -13.58
C GLY A 38 -3.27 -12.83 -12.13
N THR A 39 -2.32 -13.21 -11.27
CA THR A 39 -2.57 -13.45 -9.84
C THR A 39 -2.01 -12.35 -8.93
N LEU A 40 -1.13 -11.50 -9.46
CA LEU A 40 -0.51 -10.40 -8.74
C LEU A 40 -0.98 -9.06 -9.29
N GLU A 41 -1.21 -8.10 -8.40
CA GLU A 41 -1.50 -6.71 -8.77
C GLU A 41 -0.21 -5.90 -8.97
N HIS A 42 0.81 -6.20 -8.16
CA HIS A 42 2.03 -5.41 -8.02
C HIS A 42 3.31 -6.25 -8.12
N TRP A 43 4.39 -5.60 -8.54
CA TRP A 43 5.75 -6.13 -8.46
C TRP A 43 6.72 -5.10 -7.90
N ASP A 44 7.46 -5.46 -6.86
CA ASP A 44 8.74 -4.81 -6.57
C ASP A 44 9.73 -5.29 -7.62
N VAL A 45 10.03 -4.46 -8.62
CA VAL A 45 10.85 -4.86 -9.76
C VAL A 45 12.29 -5.03 -9.32
N ASN A 46 12.86 -3.97 -8.76
CA ASN A 46 14.19 -3.99 -8.17
C ASN A 46 14.13 -3.39 -6.76
N ASN A 47 14.58 -4.16 -5.78
CA ASN A 47 14.60 -3.78 -4.37
C ASN A 47 15.99 -3.24 -4.01
N GLU A 48 16.06 -2.12 -3.29
CA GLU A 48 17.27 -1.62 -2.63
C GLU A 48 18.41 -1.11 -3.54
N ASN A 49 18.08 -0.67 -4.75
CA ASN A 49 19.07 -0.27 -5.75
C ASN A 49 19.71 1.12 -5.54
N LEU A 50 19.29 1.89 -4.53
CA LEU A 50 19.96 3.13 -4.10
C LEU A 50 21.13 2.86 -3.16
N HIS A 51 21.19 1.67 -2.56
CA HIS A 51 22.23 1.30 -1.58
C HIS A 51 23.31 0.40 -2.18
N ALA A 52 22.98 -0.37 -3.22
CA ALA A 52 23.89 -1.23 -3.95
C ALA A 52 23.38 -1.45 -5.39
N HIS A 53 24.25 -1.94 -6.28
CA HIS A 53 23.92 -2.11 -7.70
C HIS A 53 24.60 -3.34 -8.35
N PRO A 54 24.55 -4.54 -7.74
CA PRO A 54 25.22 -5.73 -8.24
C PRO A 54 24.77 -6.15 -9.65
N PHE A 55 23.50 -5.93 -10.02
CA PHE A 55 23.05 -6.26 -11.38
C PHE A 55 23.58 -5.28 -12.44
N GLU A 56 23.71 -3.99 -12.11
CA GLU A 56 24.35 -3.00 -12.99
C GLU A 56 25.83 -3.30 -13.17
N ASP A 57 26.55 -3.59 -12.08
CA ASP A 57 27.96 -3.96 -12.10
C ASP A 57 28.22 -5.23 -12.92
N LEU A 58 27.38 -6.25 -12.73
CA LEU A 58 27.51 -7.54 -13.41
C LEU A 58 27.23 -7.44 -14.91
N THR A 59 26.29 -6.59 -15.31
CA THR A 59 25.88 -6.44 -16.72
C THR A 59 26.68 -5.38 -17.46
N HIS A 60 27.33 -4.47 -16.73
CA HIS A 60 27.95 -3.23 -17.23
C HIS A 60 26.95 -2.35 -18.00
N ASP A 61 25.70 -2.31 -17.53
CA ASP A 61 24.61 -1.64 -18.21
C ASP A 61 23.87 -0.70 -17.25
N PRO A 62 24.10 0.63 -17.35
CA PRO A 62 23.44 1.60 -16.48
C PRO A 62 21.92 1.70 -16.70
N HIS A 63 21.40 1.05 -17.74
CA HIS A 63 19.97 0.98 -18.02
C HIS A 63 19.34 -0.36 -17.61
N ILE A 64 20.07 -1.21 -16.86
CA ILE A 64 19.57 -2.55 -16.54
C ILE A 64 18.28 -2.51 -15.73
N THR A 65 18.14 -1.58 -14.76
CA THR A 65 16.92 -1.42 -13.98
C THR A 65 15.76 -1.05 -14.91
N GLN A 66 15.94 -0.10 -15.83
CA GLN A 66 14.91 0.24 -16.82
C GLN A 66 14.49 -0.99 -17.65
N LYS A 67 15.47 -1.79 -18.12
CA LYS A 67 15.17 -3.02 -18.87
C LYS A 67 14.37 -4.03 -18.06
N MET A 68 14.64 -4.18 -16.76
CA MET A 68 13.84 -5.05 -15.89
C MET A 68 12.36 -4.63 -15.89
N PHE A 69 12.08 -3.32 -15.79
CA PHE A 69 10.72 -2.79 -15.89
C PHE A 69 10.11 -3.05 -17.27
N ASP A 70 10.84 -2.76 -18.35
CA ASP A 70 10.38 -2.95 -19.73
C ASP A 70 10.01 -4.42 -20.00
N TRP A 71 10.82 -5.37 -19.52
CA TRP A 71 10.56 -6.81 -19.68
C TRP A 71 9.30 -7.27 -18.96
N ILE A 72 9.09 -6.81 -17.72
CA ILE A 72 7.89 -7.17 -16.95
C ILE A 72 6.66 -6.52 -17.58
N HIS A 73 6.72 -5.23 -17.92
CA HIS A 73 5.62 -4.49 -18.52
C HIS A 73 5.19 -5.07 -19.88
N ALA A 74 6.13 -5.55 -20.69
CA ALA A 74 5.82 -6.22 -21.95
C ALA A 74 4.98 -7.51 -21.78
N LEU A 75 5.12 -8.19 -20.64
CA LEU A 75 4.44 -9.46 -20.34
C LEU A 75 3.14 -9.26 -19.54
N GLU A 76 3.11 -8.28 -18.65
CA GLU A 76 1.99 -7.90 -17.78
C GLU A 76 1.80 -6.37 -17.73
N PRO A 77 1.26 -5.75 -18.80
CA PRO A 77 1.18 -4.28 -18.90
C PRO A 77 0.24 -3.62 -17.88
N ASN A 78 -0.62 -4.39 -17.23
CA ASN A 78 -1.59 -3.90 -16.26
C ASN A 78 -1.09 -3.97 -14.80
N ASN A 79 0.04 -4.65 -14.54
CA ASN A 79 0.59 -4.72 -13.19
C ASN A 79 1.27 -3.40 -12.82
N LYS A 80 1.11 -2.94 -11.57
CA LYS A 80 1.87 -1.79 -11.08
C LYS A 80 3.30 -2.24 -10.72
N LEU A 81 4.28 -1.50 -11.21
CA LEU A 81 5.70 -1.83 -11.06
C LEU A 81 6.35 -0.81 -10.15
N PHE A 82 7.01 -1.29 -9.10
CA PHE A 82 7.60 -0.46 -8.06
C PHE A 82 9.11 -0.59 -8.01
N LEU A 83 9.75 0.53 -7.70
CA LEU A 83 11.05 0.53 -7.04
C LEU A 83 10.78 0.50 -5.54
N ASN A 84 11.27 -0.53 -4.84
CA ASN A 84 11.07 -0.67 -3.41
C ASN A 84 12.36 -0.34 -2.66
N GLU A 85 12.23 0.49 -1.62
CA GLU A 85 13.39 1.01 -0.91
C GLU A 85 13.13 1.32 0.57
N TYR A 86 14.16 1.10 1.40
CA TYR A 86 14.16 1.50 2.80
C TYR A 86 14.86 2.86 3.00
N ASN A 87 14.60 3.51 4.14
CA ASN A 87 15.12 4.83 4.50
C ASN A 87 14.77 5.99 3.52
N VAL A 88 13.87 5.75 2.56
CA VAL A 88 13.30 6.82 1.72
C VAL A 88 12.48 7.77 2.58
N ILE A 89 11.54 7.21 3.35
CA ILE A 89 10.69 7.94 4.29
C ILE A 89 11.06 7.47 5.70
N THR A 90 11.69 8.34 6.49
CA THR A 90 12.08 8.06 7.89
C THR A 90 11.11 8.75 8.83
N SER A 91 10.94 8.28 10.07
CA SER A 91 10.14 8.96 11.10
C SER A 91 10.79 10.25 11.60
N GLY A 92 9.97 11.27 11.87
CA GLY A 92 10.38 12.55 12.46
C GLY A 92 9.95 13.76 11.63
N ASP A 93 10.45 14.95 11.97
CA ASP A 93 9.99 16.22 11.38
C ASP A 93 10.19 16.32 9.86
N THR A 94 11.02 15.45 9.26
CA THR A 94 11.30 15.45 7.83
C THR A 94 10.44 14.47 7.02
N THR A 95 9.61 13.65 7.67
CA THR A 95 8.84 12.58 7.00
C THR A 95 7.94 13.14 5.91
N THR A 96 7.16 14.19 6.22
CA THR A 96 6.26 14.84 5.26
C THR A 96 7.04 15.42 4.08
N TYR A 97 8.14 16.14 4.34
CA TYR A 97 8.96 16.71 3.27
C TYR A 97 9.50 15.63 2.32
N ARG A 98 10.01 14.51 2.85
CA ARG A 98 10.53 13.43 2.02
C ARG A 98 9.41 12.77 1.21
N LEU A 99 8.24 12.58 1.80
CA LEU A 99 7.08 12.05 1.11
C LEU A 99 6.62 12.98 -0.03
N ASP A 100 6.54 14.29 0.22
CA ASP A 100 6.23 15.30 -0.80
C ASP A 100 7.27 15.25 -1.94
N LYS A 101 8.55 15.09 -1.61
CA LYS A 101 9.63 14.97 -2.62
C LYS A 101 9.52 13.74 -3.48
N VAL A 102 9.16 12.59 -2.92
CA VAL A 102 8.90 11.39 -3.73
C VAL A 102 7.66 11.60 -4.59
N ALA A 103 6.64 12.28 -4.07
CA ALA A 103 5.39 12.54 -4.80
C ALA A 103 5.57 13.49 -6.00
N GLU A 104 6.63 14.30 -6.05
CA GLU A 104 6.98 15.12 -7.23
C GLU A 104 7.19 14.27 -8.50
N ALA A 105 7.46 12.97 -8.38
CA ALA A 105 7.53 12.05 -9.51
C ALA A 105 6.18 11.86 -10.24
N GLY A 106 5.06 12.22 -9.61
CA GLY A 106 3.73 12.07 -10.18
C GLY A 106 3.24 10.63 -10.30
N LEU A 107 3.88 9.70 -9.58
CA LEU A 107 3.52 8.28 -9.52
C LEU A 107 2.91 7.93 -8.16
N PRO A 108 2.04 6.91 -8.09
CA PRO A 108 1.53 6.38 -6.83
C PRO A 108 2.64 5.91 -5.91
N ILE A 109 2.48 6.16 -4.61
CA ILE A 109 3.37 5.70 -3.55
C ILE A 109 2.65 4.64 -2.74
N TRP A 110 3.36 3.54 -2.47
CA TRP A 110 2.93 2.48 -1.57
C TRP A 110 3.91 2.41 -0.41
N ILE A 111 3.39 2.41 0.82
CA ILE A 111 4.18 2.08 2.00
C ILE A 111 4.15 0.57 2.12
N THR A 112 5.22 -0.10 1.73
CA THR A 112 5.26 -1.57 1.53
C THR A 112 5.60 -2.36 2.78
N GLU A 113 6.33 -1.76 3.72
CA GLU A 113 6.95 -2.47 4.85
C GLU A 113 6.81 -1.72 6.18
N LEU A 114 5.63 -1.15 6.44
CA LEU A 114 5.43 -0.36 7.65
C LEU A 114 5.72 -1.19 8.90
N THR A 115 6.67 -0.69 9.70
CA THR A 115 7.02 -1.21 11.02
C THR A 115 7.19 -0.07 12.00
N ILE A 116 6.80 -0.28 13.25
CA ILE A 116 7.02 0.67 14.33
C ILE A 116 7.58 -0.10 15.52
N LYS A 117 8.80 0.24 15.91
CA LYS A 117 9.51 -0.41 17.00
C LYS A 117 9.40 0.41 18.27
N ASP A 118 8.71 -0.13 19.27
CA ASP A 118 8.75 0.37 20.64
C ASP A 118 8.43 -0.79 21.59
N SER A 119 9.12 -0.84 22.72
CA SER A 119 8.87 -1.83 23.77
C SER A 119 7.62 -1.50 24.59
N ASN A 120 7.20 -0.22 24.60
CA ASN A 120 5.96 0.24 25.18
C ASN A 120 4.86 0.26 24.10
N GLU A 121 3.88 -0.62 24.26
CA GLU A 121 2.79 -0.78 23.29
C GLU A 121 1.95 0.49 23.10
N ASN A 122 1.79 1.32 24.14
CA ASN A 122 1.02 2.57 24.03
C ASN A 122 1.79 3.63 23.25
N ASN A 123 3.11 3.73 23.43
CA ASN A 123 3.94 4.61 22.61
C ASN A 123 3.91 4.16 21.14
N LYS A 124 4.02 2.84 20.91
CA LYS A 124 3.86 2.26 19.57
C LYS A 124 2.50 2.57 18.95
N ALA A 125 1.43 2.49 19.74
CA ALA A 125 0.09 2.82 19.29
C ALA A 125 -0.03 4.30 18.90
N ASN A 126 0.55 5.22 19.68
CA ASN A 126 0.54 6.64 19.36
C ASN A 126 1.34 6.94 18.08
N ALA A 127 2.54 6.38 17.95
CA ALA A 127 3.35 6.53 16.75
C ALA A 127 2.66 5.93 15.51
N LEU A 128 1.93 4.82 15.67
CA LEU A 128 1.13 4.23 14.60
C LEU A 128 -0.02 5.14 14.18
N ASP A 129 -0.71 5.76 15.14
CA ASP A 129 -1.75 6.76 14.89
C ASP A 129 -1.21 7.93 14.05
N ASP A 130 -0.09 8.51 14.48
CA ASP A 130 0.53 9.66 13.81
C ASP A 130 0.94 9.33 12.37
N VAL A 131 1.69 8.24 12.19
CA VAL A 131 2.23 7.82 10.88
C VAL A 131 1.11 7.41 9.93
N MET A 132 0.13 6.65 10.40
CA MET A 132 -1.01 6.25 9.57
C MET A 132 -1.91 7.44 9.21
N THR A 133 -2.12 8.38 10.13
CA THR A 133 -2.87 9.61 9.84
C THR A 133 -2.16 10.43 8.78
N MET A 134 -0.84 10.56 8.87
CA MET A 134 -0.03 11.25 7.85
C MET A 134 -0.13 10.54 6.50
N PHE A 135 0.08 9.23 6.42
CA PHE A 135 0.00 8.48 5.17
C PHE A 135 -1.40 8.55 4.55
N PHE A 136 -2.45 8.35 5.34
CA PHE A 136 -3.82 8.43 4.87
C PHE A 136 -4.19 9.85 4.37
N SER A 137 -3.57 10.89 4.92
CA SER A 137 -3.83 12.27 4.52
C SER A 137 -3.07 12.71 3.26
N HIS A 138 -2.11 11.92 2.79
CA HIS A 138 -1.24 12.32 1.68
C HIS A 138 -1.78 11.81 0.33
N PRO A 139 -2.06 12.69 -0.65
CA PRO A 139 -2.81 12.33 -1.87
C PRO A 139 -2.07 11.37 -2.82
N ALA A 140 -0.75 11.28 -2.73
CA ALA A 140 0.03 10.33 -3.55
C ALA A 140 0.12 8.92 -2.93
N ILE A 141 -0.29 8.73 -1.67
CA ILE A 141 -0.29 7.40 -1.04
C ILE A 141 -1.53 6.65 -1.52
N GLU A 142 -1.33 5.50 -2.18
CA GLU A 142 -2.41 4.61 -2.61
C GLU A 142 -2.55 3.36 -1.73
N GLY A 143 -1.55 3.05 -0.90
CA GLY A 143 -1.61 1.87 -0.05
C GLY A 143 -0.57 1.85 1.05
N VAL A 144 -0.91 1.12 2.12
CA VAL A 144 -0.04 0.85 3.26
C VAL A 144 -0.13 -0.63 3.61
N LEU A 145 1.03 -1.30 3.66
CA LEU A 145 1.22 -2.69 4.01
C LEU A 145 2.13 -2.76 5.24
N LEU A 146 1.79 -3.66 6.16
CA LEU A 146 2.65 -4.00 7.28
C LEU A 146 3.65 -5.06 6.84
N TRP A 147 4.92 -4.92 7.23
CA TRP A 147 5.91 -5.98 7.02
C TRP A 147 5.55 -7.28 7.74
N GLY A 148 4.90 -7.14 8.90
CA GLY A 148 4.36 -8.24 9.68
C GLY A 148 3.66 -7.69 10.92
N PHE A 149 2.81 -8.52 11.55
CA PHE A 149 2.01 -8.08 12.69
C PHE A 149 2.05 -9.05 13.87
N TRP A 150 2.44 -10.31 13.68
CA TRP A 150 2.34 -11.33 14.73
C TRP A 150 3.70 -11.68 15.32
N GLU A 151 3.81 -11.66 16.65
CA GLU A 151 5.07 -11.86 17.38
C GLU A 151 5.79 -13.19 17.08
N ASN A 152 5.07 -14.23 16.64
CA ASN A 152 5.64 -15.54 16.36
C ASN A 152 6.05 -15.70 14.88
N ALA A 153 5.83 -14.68 14.05
CA ALA A 153 6.16 -14.70 12.62
C ALA A 153 6.84 -13.39 12.17
N ILE A 154 7.45 -12.66 13.10
CA ILE A 154 8.20 -11.43 12.84
C ILE A 154 9.60 -11.54 13.44
N TYR A 155 10.59 -10.92 12.79
CA TYR A 155 12.00 -11.04 13.18
C TYR A 155 12.34 -10.32 14.50
N ASP A 156 11.52 -9.37 14.93
CA ASP A 156 11.65 -8.67 16.21
C ASP A 156 10.27 -8.49 16.84
N LYS A 157 10.08 -9.07 18.03
CA LYS A 157 8.80 -9.03 18.77
C LYS A 157 8.34 -7.61 19.09
N GLN A 158 9.25 -6.64 19.22
CA GLN A 158 8.89 -5.25 19.49
C GLN A 158 8.10 -4.62 18.33
N LEU A 159 8.20 -5.17 17.12
CA LEU A 159 7.46 -4.73 15.93
C LEU A 159 6.03 -5.28 15.89
N SER A 160 5.72 -6.33 16.66
CA SER A 160 4.43 -7.00 16.58
C SER A 160 3.27 -6.10 16.98
N LEU A 161 2.12 -6.30 16.33
CA LEU A 161 0.83 -5.72 16.68
C LEU A 161 -0.08 -6.74 17.38
N ALA A 162 0.27 -8.03 17.34
CA ALA A 162 -0.47 -9.12 17.97
C ALA A 162 0.48 -10.12 18.65
N THR A 163 0.04 -10.64 19.80
CA THR A 163 0.81 -11.54 20.67
C THR A 163 0.04 -12.81 21.01
N GLY A 164 0.74 -13.80 21.54
CA GLY A 164 0.22 -15.11 21.93
C GLY A 164 -0.14 -16.01 20.75
N SER A 165 -0.45 -17.27 21.07
CA SER A 165 -0.92 -18.26 20.10
C SER A 165 -2.29 -17.92 19.50
N ASN A 166 -3.07 -17.10 20.21
CA ASN A 166 -4.40 -16.67 19.77
C ASN A 166 -4.38 -15.40 18.91
N VAL A 167 -3.19 -14.87 18.57
CA VAL A 167 -3.02 -13.67 17.74
C VAL A 167 -3.80 -12.48 18.33
N THR A 168 -3.67 -12.28 19.64
CA THR A 168 -4.40 -11.25 20.37
C THR A 168 -3.80 -9.87 20.08
N PRO A 169 -4.56 -8.87 19.59
CA PRO A 169 -4.03 -7.54 19.32
C PRO A 169 -3.53 -6.85 20.59
N ASN A 170 -2.30 -6.34 20.54
CA ASN A 170 -1.73 -5.48 21.57
C ASN A 170 -2.26 -4.04 21.44
N ALA A 171 -1.74 -3.07 22.21
CA ALA A 171 -2.27 -1.71 22.14
C ALA A 171 -2.16 -1.10 20.71
N ALA A 172 -1.05 -1.33 20.02
CA ALA A 172 -0.86 -0.87 18.65
C ALA A 172 -1.72 -1.65 17.64
N GLY A 173 -1.92 -2.97 17.82
CA GLY A 173 -2.84 -3.73 16.98
C GLY A 173 -4.30 -3.30 17.13
N ARG A 174 -4.74 -2.97 18.34
CA ARG A 174 -6.07 -2.38 18.55
C ARG A 174 -6.19 -1.01 17.87
N LYS A 175 -5.13 -0.19 17.92
CA LYS A 175 -5.08 1.08 17.19
C LYS A 175 -5.18 0.88 15.68
N TRP A 176 -4.41 -0.06 15.08
CA TRP A 176 -4.53 -0.40 13.66
C TRP A 176 -5.97 -0.74 13.25
N ILE A 177 -6.62 -1.62 14.03
CA ILE A 177 -8.01 -2.03 13.80
C ILE A 177 -8.96 -0.84 13.90
N GLU A 178 -8.81 0.01 14.92
CA GLU A 178 -9.63 1.21 15.11
C GLU A 178 -9.49 2.20 13.94
N LEU A 179 -8.25 2.50 13.52
CA LEU A 179 -7.99 3.37 12.39
C LEU A 179 -8.67 2.86 11.12
N PHE A 180 -8.49 1.57 10.78
CA PHE A 180 -9.02 1.01 9.55
C PHE A 180 -10.54 0.78 9.58
N HIS A 181 -11.09 0.34 10.72
CA HIS A 181 -12.52 0.02 10.79
C HIS A 181 -13.42 1.19 11.17
N GLN A 182 -12.85 2.28 11.72
CA GLN A 182 -13.61 3.39 12.26
C GLN A 182 -13.10 4.72 11.72
N ARG A 183 -11.88 5.15 12.08
CA ARG A 183 -11.44 6.53 11.81
C ARG A 183 -11.23 6.86 10.34
N PHE A 184 -10.75 5.91 9.54
CA PHE A 184 -10.54 6.07 8.10
C PHE A 184 -11.70 5.50 7.27
N ARG A 185 -12.90 5.53 7.85
CA ARG A 185 -14.16 5.23 7.14
C ARG A 185 -15.12 6.39 7.23
N THR A 186 -15.95 6.52 6.22
CA THR A 186 -17.18 7.31 6.31
C THR A 186 -18.26 6.40 6.88
N ASN A 187 -18.91 6.86 7.95
CA ASN A 187 -20.05 6.18 8.56
C ASN A 187 -21.01 7.26 9.05
N GLU A 188 -21.77 7.80 8.10
CA GLU A 188 -22.63 8.97 8.28
C GLU A 188 -24.09 8.57 8.08
N SER A 189 -24.97 9.05 8.96
CA SER A 189 -26.41 8.77 8.88
C SER A 189 -27.21 10.06 8.92
N HIS A 190 -28.09 10.24 7.94
CA HIS A 190 -28.85 11.47 7.76
C HIS A 190 -30.33 11.19 7.54
N ASN A 191 -31.18 11.81 8.35
CA ASN A 191 -32.60 11.89 8.08
C ASN A 191 -32.84 12.97 7.03
N PHE A 192 -33.68 12.69 6.04
CA PHE A 192 -33.96 13.67 4.99
C PHE A 192 -35.44 13.70 4.60
N ASN A 193 -35.95 14.92 4.43
CA ASN A 193 -37.32 15.20 3.96
C ASN A 193 -37.30 16.05 2.68
N GLY A 194 -36.24 15.93 1.88
CA GLY A 194 -36.01 16.71 0.64
C GLY A 194 -35.19 15.91 -0.38
N HIS A 195 -34.58 16.60 -1.35
CA HIS A 195 -33.84 15.94 -2.45
C HIS A 195 -32.31 15.85 -2.25
N THR A 196 -31.76 16.57 -1.27
CA THR A 196 -30.31 16.72 -1.12
C THR A 196 -29.87 16.48 0.32
N VAL A 197 -28.81 15.69 0.48
CA VAL A 197 -28.08 15.49 1.75
C VAL A 197 -26.65 15.99 1.54
N HIS A 198 -26.15 16.75 2.51
CA HIS A 198 -24.75 17.18 2.54
C HIS A 198 -24.02 16.42 3.64
N THR A 199 -22.93 15.74 3.27
CA THR A 199 -22.06 15.05 4.22
C THR A 199 -20.59 15.32 3.90
N ARG A 200 -19.71 14.98 4.84
CA ARG A 200 -18.28 14.84 4.59
C ARG A 200 -17.96 13.36 4.48
N ALA A 201 -17.32 12.97 3.38
CA ALA A 201 -16.85 11.61 3.15
C ALA A 201 -15.37 11.62 2.78
N PHE A 202 -14.66 10.52 3.05
CA PHE A 202 -13.34 10.29 2.47
C PHE A 202 -13.47 10.00 0.97
N PHE A 203 -12.40 10.21 0.21
CA PHE A 203 -12.36 9.71 -1.17
C PHE A 203 -12.31 8.18 -1.18
N GLY A 204 -12.86 7.59 -2.24
CA GLY A 204 -12.96 6.15 -2.42
C GLY A 204 -14.38 5.68 -2.73
N GLU A 205 -14.54 4.37 -2.65
CA GLU A 205 -15.81 3.68 -2.85
C GLU A 205 -16.62 3.67 -1.54
N HIS A 206 -17.91 3.98 -1.66
CA HIS A 206 -18.86 3.98 -0.57
C HIS A 206 -20.13 3.24 -0.98
N GLN A 207 -20.85 2.71 0.01
CA GLN A 207 -22.15 2.11 -0.20
C GLN A 207 -23.21 2.99 0.43
N LEU A 208 -24.05 3.60 -0.40
CA LEU A 208 -25.21 4.34 0.05
C LEU A 208 -26.34 3.37 0.35
N VAL A 209 -26.88 3.42 1.57
CA VAL A 209 -28.01 2.59 2.00
C VAL A 209 -29.16 3.51 2.40
N LEU A 210 -30.29 3.39 1.70
CA LEU A 210 -31.52 4.08 2.06
C LEU A 210 -32.42 3.19 2.90
N LYS A 211 -32.87 3.69 4.05
CA LYS A 211 -33.86 3.03 4.89
C LYS A 211 -35.14 3.86 5.02
N GLN A 212 -36.28 3.19 5.10
CA GLN A 212 -37.56 3.79 5.47
C GLN A 212 -38.19 2.94 6.57
N ASN A 213 -38.57 3.56 7.69
CA ASN A 213 -39.08 2.88 8.88
C ASN A 213 -38.16 1.73 9.36
N GLY A 214 -36.85 1.96 9.33
CA GLY A 214 -35.83 0.98 9.73
C GLY A 214 -35.53 -0.13 8.72
N LYS A 215 -36.26 -0.22 7.60
CA LYS A 215 -36.04 -1.23 6.56
C LYS A 215 -35.26 -0.65 5.38
N THR A 216 -34.21 -1.34 4.93
CA THR A 216 -33.51 -0.99 3.70
C THR A 216 -34.45 -1.10 2.50
N ILE A 217 -34.56 -0.02 1.73
CA ILE A 217 -35.37 0.06 0.51
C ILE A 217 -34.53 0.27 -0.75
N HIS A 218 -33.27 0.71 -0.61
CA HIS A 218 -32.34 0.86 -1.72
C HIS A 218 -30.88 0.78 -1.26
N THR A 219 -30.00 0.30 -2.15
CA THR A 219 -28.55 0.26 -1.94
C THR A 219 -27.87 0.55 -3.27
N GLU A 220 -26.88 1.44 -3.26
CA GLU A 220 -26.08 1.81 -4.43
C GLU A 220 -24.62 2.04 -4.03
N ASN A 221 -23.68 1.64 -4.89
CA ASN A 221 -22.27 1.95 -4.69
C ASN A 221 -21.95 3.26 -5.40
N VAL A 222 -21.22 4.14 -4.72
CA VAL A 222 -20.79 5.45 -5.26
C VAL A 222 -19.32 5.68 -5.00
N SER A 223 -18.68 6.41 -5.91
CA SER A 223 -17.26 6.73 -5.82
C SER A 223 -17.08 8.23 -5.66
N PHE A 224 -16.39 8.65 -4.60
CA PHE A 224 -15.97 10.04 -4.41
C PHE A 224 -14.48 10.19 -4.71
N ASN A 225 -14.12 11.19 -5.51
CA ASN A 225 -12.74 11.52 -5.82
C ASN A 225 -12.56 13.04 -5.91
N GLN A 226 -11.35 13.52 -6.19
CA GLN A 226 -11.08 14.97 -6.24
C GLN A 226 -12.00 15.73 -7.22
N GLY A 227 -12.45 15.09 -8.31
CA GLY A 227 -13.34 15.66 -9.33
C GLY A 227 -14.83 15.34 -9.16
N SER A 228 -15.18 14.31 -8.38
CA SER A 228 -16.56 13.86 -8.14
C SER A 228 -16.95 14.05 -6.68
N ARG A 229 -17.77 15.08 -6.42
CA ARG A 229 -18.22 15.46 -5.07
C ARG A 229 -19.72 15.27 -4.86
N THR A 230 -20.44 14.77 -5.85
CA THR A 230 -21.89 14.66 -5.83
C THR A 230 -22.30 13.32 -6.42
N ALA A 231 -22.98 12.51 -5.62
CA ALA A 231 -23.73 11.35 -6.09
C ALA A 231 -25.21 11.75 -6.19
N THR A 232 -25.87 11.41 -7.30
CA THR A 232 -27.30 11.65 -7.49
C THR A 232 -28.01 10.32 -7.57
N ILE A 233 -28.90 10.07 -6.61
CA ILE A 233 -29.72 8.86 -6.56
C ILE A 233 -31.15 9.25 -6.90
N HIS A 234 -31.78 8.51 -7.80
CA HIS A 234 -33.19 8.72 -8.14
C HIS A 234 -34.07 7.82 -7.28
N LEU A 235 -34.75 8.40 -6.31
CA LEU A 235 -35.60 7.70 -5.34
C LEU A 235 -37.04 8.24 -5.38
N GLN A 236 -38.01 7.38 -5.08
CA GLN A 236 -39.39 7.81 -4.77
C GLN A 236 -39.65 7.61 -3.27
N GLY A 237 -39.88 8.70 -2.52
CA GLY A 237 -40.23 8.67 -1.08
C GLY A 237 -39.29 9.45 -0.15
N THR A 238 -39.56 9.40 1.16
CA THR A 238 -38.74 9.98 2.26
C THR A 238 -38.11 8.88 3.12
N GLY A 239 -36.97 9.13 3.78
CA GLY A 239 -36.27 8.12 4.58
C GLY A 239 -34.99 8.61 5.29
N GLU A 240 -34.09 7.67 5.58
CA GLU A 240 -32.77 7.89 6.18
C GLU A 240 -31.67 7.33 5.25
N ILE A 241 -30.61 8.08 4.98
CA ILE A 241 -29.46 7.64 4.17
C ILE A 241 -28.26 7.38 5.07
N TYR A 242 -27.63 6.22 4.86
CA TYR A 242 -26.39 5.80 5.48
C TYR A 242 -25.28 5.77 4.42
N ILE A 243 -24.11 6.30 4.75
CA ILE A 243 -22.93 6.44 3.87
C ILE A 243 -21.73 5.84 4.58
#